data_AF-A0A2E2ZZ29-F1
#
_entry.id   AF-A0A2E2ZZ29-F1
#
_cell.length_a   1.000
_cell.length_b   1.000
_cell.length_c   1.000
_cell.angle_alpha   90.00
_cell.angle_beta   90.00
_cell.angle_gamma   90.00
#
_symmetry.space_group_name_H-M   'P 1'
#
loop_
_entity.id
_entity.type
_entity.pdbx_description
1 polymer ?
#
loop_
_entity_poly.entity_id
_entity_poly.type
_entity_poly.pdbx_seq_one_letter_code
_entity_poly.pdbx_strand_id
1 'polypeptide(L)'
;MACVSEHKVSAKKFWRTFFARYWFLLMLVLMIPFGIWLPEGGITIKNTGWATPTLVGIMMGISGFTLNTSKLHSQAANLRAIGLVLISIYFVAPIAAYFLAITLQPENNPHFLTAVMILAAQASSLASALALTVLSRGNQEIALIFTLLSSSLTVVFTPFILKLSLGANVEFPVFNMILKMLQVVILPIILGQILRRYLWRKSQPFINGIRLAPQMIILIFVYSGFSVATGQIQGNTEIVLRITLIATLLHLILLLWNYIMSILLRFDSETCTAVVFSGSQKTLPNGIYLWEKFFGDNPIGALPLAIYHLIQLVVDTMLVPFFENKNNKD
;
A
#
# COMPACT_ATOMS: atom_id res chain seq x y z
N MET A 1 -39.22 -34.75 -14.32
CA MET A 1 -37.93 -34.77 -13.58
C MET A 1 -36.77 -34.04 -14.28
N ALA A 2 -37.00 -33.26 -15.36
CA ALA A 2 -35.92 -32.59 -16.11
C ALA A 2 -35.67 -31.11 -15.73
N CYS A 3 -36.58 -30.46 -14.98
CA CYS A 3 -36.47 -29.02 -14.69
C CYS A 3 -35.56 -28.67 -13.49
N VAL A 4 -35.12 -29.66 -12.71
CA VAL A 4 -34.30 -29.46 -11.49
C VAL A 4 -32.79 -29.55 -11.78
N SER A 5 -32.38 -30.15 -12.91
CA SER A 5 -30.95 -30.30 -13.25
C SER A 5 -30.35 -29.04 -13.88
N GLU A 6 -31.10 -28.24 -14.64
CA GLU A 6 -30.60 -27.01 -15.28
C GLU A 6 -30.28 -25.91 -14.26
N HIS A 7 -31.10 -25.75 -13.21
CA HIS A 7 -30.84 -24.76 -12.16
C HIS A 7 -29.56 -25.05 -11.34
N LYS A 8 -29.25 -26.32 -11.08
CA LYS A 8 -28.03 -26.72 -10.36
C LYS A 8 -26.76 -26.54 -11.20
N VAL A 9 -26.83 -26.77 -12.52
CA VAL A 9 -25.70 -26.53 -13.44
C VAL A 9 -25.44 -25.02 -13.60
N SER A 10 -26.51 -24.21 -13.66
CA SER A 10 -26.42 -22.75 -13.69
C SER A 10 -25.80 -22.17 -12.42
N ALA A 11 -26.25 -22.62 -11.24
CA ALA A 11 -25.69 -22.19 -9.96
C ALA A 11 -24.22 -22.62 -9.79
N LYS A 12 -23.87 -23.87 -10.11
CA LYS A 12 -22.48 -24.36 -9.98
C LYS A 12 -21.52 -23.63 -10.92
N LYS A 13 -21.98 -23.28 -12.14
CA LYS A 13 -21.21 -22.47 -13.10
C LYS A 13 -21.07 -21.03 -12.63
N PHE A 14 -22.14 -20.43 -12.11
CA PHE A 14 -22.16 -19.09 -11.50
C PHE A 14 -21.20 -18.99 -10.30
N TRP A 15 -21.30 -19.91 -9.33
CA TRP A 15 -20.41 -19.97 -8.17
C TRP A 15 -18.96 -20.20 -8.58
N ARG A 16 -18.69 -21.01 -9.62
CA ARG A 16 -17.33 -21.23 -10.12
C ARG A 16 -16.75 -19.98 -10.80
N THR A 17 -17.53 -19.23 -11.57
CA THR A 17 -17.10 -17.95 -12.15
C THR A 17 -17.02 -16.84 -11.10
N PHE A 18 -17.90 -16.84 -10.10
CA PHE A 18 -17.90 -15.90 -9.00
C PHE A 18 -16.67 -16.10 -8.12
N PHE A 19 -16.40 -17.34 -7.65
CA PHE A 19 -15.17 -17.64 -6.92
C PHE A 19 -13.94 -17.40 -7.80
N ALA A 20 -13.90 -17.79 -9.07
CA ALA A 20 -12.74 -17.50 -9.92
C ALA A 20 -12.46 -15.99 -10.08
N ARG A 21 -13.49 -15.13 -10.02
CA ARG A 21 -13.36 -13.67 -10.16
C ARG A 21 -13.14 -12.94 -8.83
N TYR A 22 -13.71 -13.43 -7.74
CA TYR A 22 -13.75 -12.74 -6.44
C TYR A 22 -13.04 -13.50 -5.30
N TRP A 23 -12.39 -14.63 -5.57
CA TRP A 23 -11.69 -15.40 -4.52
C TRP A 23 -10.67 -14.55 -3.76
N PHE A 24 -9.97 -13.63 -4.44
CA PHE A 24 -8.97 -12.78 -3.82
C PHE A 24 -9.61 -11.83 -2.79
N LEU A 25 -10.73 -11.21 -3.13
CA LEU A 25 -11.49 -10.36 -2.20
C LEU A 25 -12.04 -11.19 -1.02
N LEU A 26 -12.57 -12.38 -1.30
CA LEU A 26 -13.08 -13.27 -0.26
C LEU A 26 -11.97 -13.68 0.71
N MET A 27 -10.81 -14.10 0.20
CA MET A 27 -9.65 -14.44 1.02
C MET A 27 -9.15 -13.24 1.80
N LEU A 28 -9.16 -12.04 1.22
CA LEU A 28 -8.77 -10.84 1.93
C LEU A 28 -9.68 -10.53 3.11
N VAL A 29 -11.00 -10.62 2.93
CA VAL A 29 -11.97 -10.46 4.02
C VAL A 29 -11.76 -11.54 5.09
N LEU A 30 -11.42 -12.77 4.70
CA LEU A 30 -11.10 -13.86 5.62
C LEU A 30 -9.80 -13.62 6.40
N MET A 31 -8.77 -13.01 5.80
CA MET A 31 -7.51 -12.73 6.51
C MET A 31 -7.69 -11.82 7.73
N ILE A 32 -8.78 -11.03 7.80
CA ILE A 32 -9.10 -10.17 8.93
C ILE A 32 -9.39 -10.98 10.22
N PRO A 33 -10.43 -11.84 10.29
CA PRO A 33 -10.68 -12.66 11.47
C PRO A 33 -9.56 -13.67 11.72
N PHE A 34 -8.89 -14.19 10.68
CA PHE A 34 -7.71 -15.05 10.87
C PHE A 34 -6.58 -14.32 11.58
N GLY A 35 -6.30 -13.07 11.19
CA GLY A 35 -5.29 -12.24 11.85
C GLY A 35 -5.61 -11.99 13.31
N ILE A 36 -6.90 -11.84 13.65
CA ILE A 36 -7.38 -11.59 15.01
C ILE A 36 -7.38 -12.85 15.89
N TRP A 37 -7.86 -13.98 15.38
CA TRP A 37 -8.03 -15.22 16.15
C TRP A 37 -6.77 -16.09 16.19
N LEU A 38 -5.89 -15.99 15.20
CA LEU A 38 -4.65 -16.76 15.11
C LEU A 38 -3.45 -15.80 14.88
N PRO A 39 -3.13 -14.91 15.83
CA PRO A 39 -2.14 -13.85 15.62
C PRO A 39 -0.69 -14.33 15.62
N GLU A 40 -0.39 -15.49 16.22
CA GLU A 40 0.99 -15.96 16.44
C GLU A 40 1.80 -16.06 15.14
N GLY A 41 1.19 -16.58 14.07
CA GLY A 41 1.85 -16.69 12.76
C GLY A 41 2.18 -15.32 12.16
N GLY A 42 1.22 -14.40 12.19
CA GLY A 42 1.39 -13.05 11.66
C GLY A 42 2.42 -12.23 12.44
N ILE A 43 2.43 -12.36 13.77
CA ILE A 43 3.44 -11.77 14.66
C ILE A 43 4.83 -12.34 14.35
N THR A 44 4.94 -13.66 14.14
CA THR A 44 6.22 -14.30 13.78
C THR A 44 6.77 -13.79 12.45
N ILE A 45 5.92 -13.63 11.43
CA ILE A 45 6.30 -13.06 10.13
C ILE A 45 6.85 -11.63 10.30
N LYS A 46 6.31 -10.85 11.24
CA LYS A 46 6.80 -9.50 11.53
C LYS A 46 8.13 -9.52 12.30
N ASN A 47 8.20 -10.33 13.35
CA ASN A 47 9.30 -10.33 14.32
C ASN A 47 10.58 -11.01 13.81
N THR A 48 10.46 -11.93 12.85
CA THR A 48 11.62 -12.58 12.23
C THR A 48 12.55 -11.59 11.49
N GLY A 49 12.07 -10.38 11.17
CA GLY A 49 12.88 -9.29 10.61
C GLY A 49 13.29 -9.45 9.14
N TRP A 50 13.42 -10.69 8.65
CA TRP A 50 13.79 -10.99 7.26
C TRP A 50 12.60 -11.35 6.36
N ALA A 51 11.50 -11.88 6.92
CA ALA A 51 10.37 -12.36 6.11
C ALA A 51 9.69 -11.23 5.31
N THR A 52 9.40 -10.09 5.95
CA THR A 52 8.77 -8.95 5.26
C THR A 52 9.66 -8.40 4.12
N PRO A 53 10.95 -8.07 4.34
CA PRO A 53 11.84 -7.66 3.25
C PRO A 53 11.93 -8.69 2.12
N THR A 54 11.96 -9.99 2.43
CA THR A 54 12.00 -11.06 1.42
C THR A 54 10.72 -11.09 0.59
N LEU A 55 9.54 -11.01 1.22
CA LEU A 55 8.26 -10.97 0.50
C LEU A 55 8.14 -9.74 -0.39
N VAL A 56 8.60 -8.57 0.08
CA VAL A 56 8.70 -7.36 -0.76
C VAL A 56 9.67 -7.59 -1.91
N GLY A 57 10.84 -8.16 -1.66
CA GLY A 57 11.83 -8.47 -2.71
C GLY A 57 11.28 -9.42 -3.77
N ILE A 58 10.56 -10.47 -3.37
CA ILE A 58 9.87 -11.39 -4.30
C ILE A 58 8.83 -10.63 -5.14
N MET A 59 7.99 -9.82 -4.50
CA MET A 59 7.01 -8.97 -5.19
C MET A 59 7.69 -8.05 -6.23
N MET A 60 8.77 -7.38 -5.83
CA MET A 60 9.54 -6.49 -6.69
C MET A 60 10.22 -7.25 -7.84
N GLY A 61 10.72 -8.46 -7.58
CA GLY A 61 11.30 -9.32 -8.62
C GLY A 61 10.27 -9.80 -9.65
N ILE A 62 9.07 -10.18 -9.20
CA ILE A 62 7.96 -10.55 -10.10
C ILE A 62 7.49 -9.34 -10.90
N SER A 63 7.41 -8.17 -10.24
CA SER A 63 7.11 -6.90 -10.91
C SER A 63 8.17 -6.61 -11.96
N GLY A 64 9.45 -6.70 -11.61
CA GLY A 64 10.57 -6.58 -12.54
C GLY A 64 10.48 -7.55 -13.71
N PHE A 65 10.12 -8.82 -13.47
CA PHE A 65 9.96 -9.81 -14.55
C PHE A 65 8.84 -9.44 -15.53
N THR A 66 7.74 -8.87 -15.04
CA THR A 66 6.54 -8.52 -15.83
C THR A 66 6.57 -7.12 -16.42
N LEU A 67 7.40 -6.22 -15.90
CA LEU A 67 7.56 -4.82 -16.30
C LEU A 67 8.05 -4.65 -17.75
N ASN A 68 7.46 -3.71 -18.49
CA ASN A 68 7.95 -3.34 -19.81
C ASN A 68 8.89 -2.12 -19.72
N THR A 69 10.20 -2.39 -19.67
CA THR A 69 11.22 -1.33 -19.51
C THR A 69 11.27 -0.31 -20.64
N SER A 70 10.81 -0.65 -21.85
CA SER A 70 10.77 0.32 -22.95
C SER A 70 9.79 1.46 -22.72
N LYS A 71 8.78 1.27 -21.84
CA LYS A 71 7.82 2.28 -21.45
C LYS A 71 8.27 3.14 -20.26
N LEU A 72 9.30 2.73 -19.51
CA LEU A 72 9.74 3.49 -18.32
C LEU A 72 10.16 4.92 -18.67
N HIS A 73 10.87 5.12 -19.78
CA HIS A 73 11.31 6.45 -20.19
C HIS A 73 10.14 7.38 -20.49
N SER A 74 9.12 6.91 -21.21
CA SER A 74 7.94 7.74 -21.51
C SER A 74 7.12 8.02 -20.25
N GLN A 75 7.04 7.06 -19.31
CA GLN A 75 6.37 7.28 -18.04
C GLN A 75 7.14 8.22 -17.10
N ALA A 76 8.47 8.22 -17.15
CA ALA A 76 9.30 9.17 -16.39
C ALA A 76 9.10 10.62 -16.86
N ALA A 77 8.71 10.82 -18.12
CA ALA A 77 8.34 12.12 -18.64
C ALA A 77 6.92 12.57 -18.25
N ASN A 78 6.11 11.73 -17.59
CA ASN A 78 4.77 12.08 -17.12
C ASN A 78 4.83 12.90 -15.82
N LEU A 79 5.40 14.10 -15.92
CA LEU A 79 5.63 15.00 -14.78
C LEU A 79 4.34 15.43 -14.08
N ARG A 80 3.21 15.47 -14.81
CA ARG A 80 1.91 15.82 -14.22
C ARG A 80 1.45 14.77 -13.22
N ALA A 81 1.54 13.49 -13.58
CA ALA A 81 1.13 12.40 -12.70
C ALA A 81 2.13 12.23 -11.53
N ILE A 82 3.43 12.35 -11.81
CA ILE A 82 4.48 12.33 -10.76
C ILE A 82 4.27 13.47 -9.77
N GLY A 83 4.09 14.69 -10.27
CA GLY A 83 3.85 15.87 -9.44
C GLY A 83 2.60 15.70 -8.56
N LEU A 84 1.50 15.20 -9.12
CA LEU A 84 0.27 14.98 -8.36
C LEU A 84 0.47 13.99 -7.20
N VAL A 85 1.13 12.86 -7.44
CA VAL A 85 1.37 11.86 -6.39
C VAL A 85 2.29 12.41 -5.30
N LEU A 86 3.37 13.12 -5.66
CA LEU A 86 4.25 13.76 -4.69
C LEU A 86 3.54 14.85 -3.87
N ILE A 87 2.69 15.65 -4.52
CA ILE A 87 1.85 16.65 -3.84
C ILE A 87 0.88 15.96 -2.87
N SER A 88 0.25 14.87 -3.30
CA SER A 88 -0.66 14.09 -2.45
C SER A 88 0.06 13.57 -1.20
N ILE A 89 1.25 12.99 -1.37
CA ILE A 89 2.00 12.34 -0.30
C ILE A 89 2.58 13.34 0.70
N TYR A 90 3.19 14.43 0.21
CA TYR A 90 3.99 15.35 1.04
C TYR A 90 3.31 16.66 1.39
N PHE A 91 2.16 16.98 0.80
CA PHE A 91 1.42 18.19 1.11
C PHE A 91 -0.01 17.85 1.53
N VAL A 92 -0.81 17.24 0.66
CA VAL A 92 -2.23 16.98 0.95
C VAL A 92 -2.38 16.08 2.17
N ALA A 93 -1.64 14.98 2.24
CA ALA A 93 -1.74 14.04 3.35
C ALA A 93 -1.29 14.66 4.70
N PRO A 94 -0.11 15.30 4.84
CA PRO A 94 0.27 15.98 6.08
C PRO A 94 -0.70 17.08 6.50
N ILE A 95 -1.18 17.89 5.55
CA ILE A 95 -2.11 18.98 5.85
C ILE A 95 -3.44 18.42 6.34
N ALA A 96 -4.03 17.48 5.61
CA ALA A 96 -5.29 16.84 6.01
C ALA A 96 -5.15 16.13 7.36
N ALA A 97 -4.06 15.39 7.57
CA ALA A 97 -3.80 14.70 8.83
C ALA A 97 -3.62 15.66 10.00
N TYR A 98 -2.93 16.80 9.80
CA TYR A 98 -2.77 17.82 10.83
C TYR A 98 -4.12 18.40 11.27
N PHE A 99 -4.97 18.80 10.31
CA PHE A 99 -6.29 19.33 10.62
C PHE A 99 -7.21 18.28 11.27
N LEU A 100 -7.15 17.03 10.81
CA LEU A 100 -7.87 15.92 11.45
C LEU A 100 -7.36 15.65 12.87
N ALA A 101 -6.04 15.74 13.09
CA ALA A 101 -5.44 15.51 14.40
C ALA A 101 -5.85 16.58 15.40
N ILE A 102 -5.71 17.87 15.07
CA ILE A 102 -6.05 18.96 16.01
C ILE A 102 -7.55 19.01 16.32
N THR A 103 -8.41 18.57 15.41
CA THR A 103 -9.86 18.56 15.61
C THR A 103 -10.35 17.36 16.42
N LEU A 104 -9.68 16.20 16.27
CA LEU A 104 -10.08 14.96 16.92
C LEU A 104 -9.17 14.55 18.09
N GLN A 105 -8.15 15.34 18.42
CA GLN A 105 -7.26 15.08 19.54
C GLN A 105 -8.02 15.13 20.88
N PRO A 106 -7.87 14.13 21.76
CA PRO A 106 -8.35 14.21 23.13
C PRO A 106 -7.63 15.33 23.90
N GLU A 107 -8.36 16.10 24.71
CA GLU A 107 -7.83 17.26 25.46
C GLU A 107 -6.59 16.91 26.30
N ASN A 108 -6.53 15.69 26.84
CA ASN A 108 -5.48 15.23 27.75
C ASN A 108 -4.46 14.28 27.10
N ASN A 109 -4.27 14.32 25.77
CA ASN A 109 -3.29 13.45 25.10
C ASN A 109 -2.24 14.24 24.29
N PRO A 110 -1.06 14.55 24.88
CA PRO A 110 0.00 15.28 24.19
C PRO A 110 0.70 14.46 23.09
N HIS A 111 0.49 13.14 23.05
CA HIS A 111 1.13 12.22 22.11
C HIS A 111 0.35 12.04 20.80
N PHE A 112 -0.92 12.45 20.78
CA PHE A 112 -1.86 12.15 19.70
C PHE A 112 -1.46 12.80 18.37
N LEU A 113 -1.23 14.11 18.37
CA LEU A 113 -0.78 14.84 17.17
C LEU A 113 0.52 14.24 16.61
N THR A 114 1.51 14.01 17.47
CA THR A 114 2.79 13.41 17.09
C THR A 114 2.59 12.05 16.42
N ALA A 115 1.77 11.17 16.99
CA ALA A 115 1.51 9.85 16.42
C ALA A 115 0.86 9.93 15.03
N VAL A 116 -0.11 10.83 14.84
CA VAL A 116 -0.76 11.04 13.54
C VAL A 116 0.21 11.64 12.53
N MET A 117 1.04 12.60 12.92
CA MET A 117 2.00 13.24 12.01
C MET A 117 3.16 12.31 11.62
N ILE A 118 3.57 11.38 12.50
CA ILE A 118 4.51 10.30 12.14
C ILE A 118 3.95 9.49 10.96
N LEU A 119 2.66 9.10 11.00
CA LEU A 119 1.98 8.44 9.88
C LEU A 119 1.93 9.35 8.64
N ALA A 120 1.50 10.60 8.82
CA ALA A 120 1.24 11.49 7.71
C ALA A 120 2.51 11.88 6.94
N ALA A 121 3.66 11.89 7.60
CA ALA A 121 4.94 12.24 6.99
C ALA A 121 5.58 11.10 6.19
N GLN A 122 4.94 9.92 6.07
CA GLN A 122 5.48 8.79 5.32
C GLN A 122 5.24 8.91 3.80
N ALA A 123 6.16 8.31 3.02
CA ALA A 123 5.99 8.08 1.58
C ALA A 123 4.89 7.05 1.26
N SER A 124 4.66 6.87 -0.05
CA SER A 124 3.84 5.78 -0.58
C SER A 124 4.38 4.41 -0.17
N SER A 125 3.52 3.39 -0.28
CA SER A 125 3.92 2.01 0.00
C SER A 125 4.91 1.47 -1.05
N LEU A 126 5.82 0.63 -0.58
CA LEU A 126 6.84 0.03 -1.45
C LEU A 126 6.27 -1.07 -2.34
N ALA A 127 5.26 -1.81 -1.86
CA ALA A 127 4.79 -3.03 -2.51
C ALA A 127 3.30 -3.01 -2.84
N SER A 128 2.44 -2.62 -1.89
CA SER A 128 0.99 -2.78 -2.05
C SER A 128 0.40 -1.91 -3.15
N ALA A 129 0.84 -0.66 -3.30
CA ALA A 129 0.34 0.23 -4.35
C ALA A 129 0.68 -0.30 -5.75
N LEU A 130 1.93 -0.76 -5.94
CA LEU A 130 2.37 -1.37 -7.20
C LEU A 130 1.59 -2.66 -7.49
N ALA A 131 1.47 -3.54 -6.50
CA ALA A 131 0.78 -4.81 -6.65
C ALA A 131 -0.70 -4.62 -6.99
N LEU A 132 -1.40 -3.71 -6.29
CA LEU A 132 -2.82 -3.41 -6.56
C LEU A 132 -3.01 -2.71 -7.91
N THR A 133 -2.05 -1.90 -8.35
CA THR A 133 -2.03 -1.35 -9.71
C THR A 133 -1.94 -2.47 -10.75
N VAL A 134 -0.99 -3.41 -10.59
CA VAL A 134 -0.84 -4.56 -11.50
C VAL A 134 -2.09 -5.42 -11.52
N LEU A 135 -2.69 -5.68 -10.36
CA LEU A 135 -3.93 -6.46 -10.24
C LEU A 135 -5.13 -5.78 -10.89
N SER A 136 -5.15 -4.46 -10.85
CA SER A 136 -6.15 -3.64 -11.52
C SER A 136 -5.86 -3.44 -13.01
N ARG A 137 -4.79 -4.05 -13.55
CA ARG A 137 -4.30 -3.83 -14.93
C ARG A 137 -3.98 -2.36 -15.23
N GLY A 138 -3.53 -1.63 -14.21
CA GLY A 138 -3.08 -0.26 -14.34
C GLY A 138 -1.63 -0.16 -14.82
N ASN A 139 -1.16 1.08 -14.92
CA ASN A 139 0.17 1.42 -15.43
C ASN A 139 1.24 1.08 -14.39
N GLN A 140 1.82 -0.12 -14.51
CA GLN A 140 2.83 -0.65 -13.60
C GLN A 140 4.11 0.19 -13.61
N GLU A 141 4.51 0.67 -14.79
CA GLU A 141 5.73 1.45 -14.99
C GLU A 141 5.71 2.75 -14.20
N ILE A 142 4.60 3.51 -14.29
CA ILE A 142 4.50 4.79 -13.57
C ILE A 142 4.31 4.58 -12.06
N ALA A 143 3.60 3.52 -11.64
CA ALA A 143 3.47 3.16 -10.23
C ALA A 143 4.85 2.87 -9.60
N LEU A 144 5.73 2.17 -10.33
CA LEU A 144 7.10 1.93 -9.88
C LEU A 144 7.88 3.25 -9.72
N ILE A 145 7.73 4.18 -10.67
CA ILE A 145 8.37 5.51 -10.59
C ILE A 145 7.87 6.27 -9.36
N PHE A 146 6.55 6.25 -9.07
CA PHE A 146 5.98 6.86 -7.87
C PHE A 146 6.57 6.28 -6.59
N THR A 147 6.68 4.95 -6.50
CA THR A 147 7.28 4.27 -5.36
C THR A 147 8.73 4.70 -5.15
N LEU A 148 9.54 4.73 -6.21
CA LEU A 148 10.96 5.10 -6.14
C LEU A 148 11.17 6.57 -5.78
N LEU A 149 10.44 7.47 -6.42
CA LEU A 149 10.58 8.90 -6.19
C LEU A 149 10.08 9.29 -4.80
N SER A 150 8.88 8.85 -4.41
CA SER A 150 8.39 9.13 -3.05
C SER A 150 9.34 8.54 -2.00
N SER A 151 9.70 7.27 -2.09
CA SER A 151 10.58 6.68 -1.07
C SER A 151 11.95 7.39 -0.98
N SER A 152 12.53 7.81 -2.10
CA SER A 152 13.79 8.58 -2.11
C SER A 152 13.62 9.98 -1.47
N LEU A 153 12.52 10.67 -1.78
CA LEU A 153 12.25 12.02 -1.31
C LEU A 153 11.87 12.09 0.18
N THR A 154 11.51 10.95 0.78
CA THR A 154 11.17 10.82 2.21
C THR A 154 12.25 11.36 3.12
N VAL A 155 13.52 11.10 2.80
CA VAL A 155 14.67 11.56 3.57
C VAL A 155 14.67 13.08 3.76
N VAL A 156 14.16 13.82 2.77
CA VAL A 156 14.12 15.29 2.79
C VAL A 156 12.80 15.81 3.34
N PHE A 157 11.68 15.29 2.83
CA PHE A 157 10.36 15.83 3.16
C PHE A 157 9.86 15.39 4.54
N THR A 158 10.16 14.18 5.00
CA THR A 158 9.67 13.70 6.31
C THR A 158 10.23 14.54 7.46
N PRO A 159 11.54 14.85 7.56
CA PRO A 159 12.04 15.78 8.57
C PRO A 159 11.41 17.15 8.48
N PHE A 160 11.23 17.67 7.26
CA PHE A 160 10.65 18.99 7.05
C PHE A 160 9.20 19.06 7.54
N ILE A 161 8.38 18.06 7.20
CA ILE A 161 6.99 17.95 7.65
C ILE A 161 6.92 17.87 9.18
N LEU A 162 7.76 17.06 9.82
CA LEU A 162 7.74 16.89 11.27
C LEU A 162 8.28 18.13 12.00
N LYS A 163 9.27 18.81 11.43
CA LYS A 163 9.77 20.09 11.96
C LYS A 163 8.71 21.18 11.90
N LEU A 164 8.00 21.31 10.78
CA LEU A 164 6.94 22.30 10.64
C LEU A 164 5.72 22.00 11.51
N SER A 165 5.33 20.73 11.64
CA SER A 165 4.11 20.36 12.36
C SER A 165 4.30 20.18 13.86
N LEU A 166 5.49 19.75 14.30
CA LEU A 166 5.77 19.39 15.70
C LEU A 166 6.94 20.18 16.31
N GLY A 167 7.67 20.97 15.53
CA GLY A 167 8.95 21.56 15.98
C GLY A 167 10.08 20.53 16.17
N ALA A 168 9.85 19.27 15.78
CA ALA A 168 10.78 18.17 16.01
C ALA A 168 11.91 18.16 14.97
N ASN A 169 13.16 18.03 15.42
CA ASN A 169 14.29 17.81 14.53
C ASN A 169 14.59 16.30 14.49
N VAL A 170 14.43 15.69 13.33
CA VAL A 170 14.76 14.27 13.10
C VAL A 170 15.78 14.17 11.97
N GLU A 171 16.75 13.27 12.13
CA GLU A 171 17.81 13.04 11.14
C GLU A 171 17.70 11.63 10.59
N PHE A 172 17.44 11.49 9.29
CA PHE A 172 17.42 10.15 8.69
C PHE A 172 18.84 9.70 8.32
N PRO A 173 19.19 8.41 8.53
CA PRO A 173 20.39 7.84 7.98
C PRO A 173 20.22 7.63 6.47
N VAL A 174 20.41 8.70 5.70
CA VAL A 174 20.16 8.79 4.25
C VAL A 174 20.76 7.59 3.51
N PHE A 175 22.04 7.32 3.78
CA PHE A 175 22.78 6.23 3.15
C PHE A 175 22.12 4.87 3.38
N ASN A 176 21.71 4.57 4.62
CA ASN A 176 21.10 3.29 4.97
C ASN A 176 19.72 3.13 4.31
N MET A 177 18.92 4.20 4.23
CA MET A 177 17.62 4.16 3.56
C MET A 177 17.76 3.93 2.05
N ILE A 178 18.67 4.65 1.40
CA ILE A 178 18.96 4.47 -0.02
C ILE A 178 19.48 3.06 -0.27
N LEU A 179 20.44 2.58 0.52
CA LEU A 179 20.98 1.23 0.41
C LEU A 179 19.89 0.17 0.58
N LYS A 180 18.98 0.35 1.54
CA LYS A 180 17.84 -0.55 1.76
C LYS A 180 16.89 -0.55 0.57
N MET A 181 16.58 0.61 -0.02
CA MET A 181 15.77 0.70 -1.23
C MET A 181 16.45 0.02 -2.43
N LEU A 182 17.76 0.22 -2.60
CA LEU A 182 18.53 -0.44 -3.63
C LEU A 182 18.45 -1.96 -3.49
N GLN A 183 18.55 -2.48 -2.26
CA GLN A 183 18.50 -3.92 -1.98
C GLN A 183 17.10 -4.53 -2.08
N VAL A 184 16.06 -3.84 -1.62
CA VAL A 184 14.71 -4.40 -1.47
C VAL A 184 13.84 -4.15 -2.71
N VAL A 185 14.11 -3.07 -3.46
CA VAL A 185 13.29 -2.68 -4.62
C VAL A 185 14.08 -2.81 -5.91
N ILE A 186 15.19 -2.08 -6.05
CA ILE A 186 15.91 -1.98 -7.33
C ILE A 186 16.58 -3.30 -7.72
N LEU A 187 17.31 -3.92 -6.79
CA LEU A 187 18.04 -5.15 -7.05
C LEU A 187 17.09 -6.29 -7.49
N PRO A 188 15.97 -6.59 -6.80
CA PRO A 188 15.04 -7.60 -7.27
C PRO A 188 14.43 -7.26 -8.63
N ILE A 189 14.13 -6.00 -8.91
CA ILE A 189 13.61 -5.58 -10.23
C ILE A 189 14.62 -5.86 -11.34
N ILE A 190 15.89 -5.51 -11.12
CA ILE A 190 16.97 -5.79 -12.07
C ILE A 190 17.10 -7.31 -12.30
N LEU A 191 17.11 -8.10 -11.23
CA LEU A 191 17.14 -9.57 -11.34
C LEU A 191 15.94 -10.10 -12.11
N GLY A 192 14.74 -9.58 -11.86
CA GLY A 192 13.52 -9.90 -12.61
C GLY A 192 13.65 -9.58 -14.10
N GLN A 193 14.22 -8.44 -14.46
CA GLN A 193 14.46 -8.03 -15.85
C GLN A 193 15.51 -8.91 -16.55
N ILE A 194 16.58 -9.28 -15.84
CA ILE A 194 17.57 -10.23 -16.36
C ILE A 194 16.88 -11.57 -16.64
N LEU A 195 16.10 -12.10 -15.69
CA LEU A 195 15.35 -13.33 -15.88
C LEU A 195 14.34 -13.24 -17.03
N ARG A 196 13.67 -12.08 -17.21
CA ARG A 196 12.76 -11.83 -18.33
C ARG A 196 13.45 -12.06 -19.67
N ARG A 197 14.69 -11.55 -19.85
CA ARG A 197 15.45 -11.70 -21.11
C ARG A 197 15.59 -13.17 -21.54
N TYR A 198 15.75 -14.09 -20.59
CA TYR A 198 15.97 -15.51 -20.87
C TYR A 198 14.69 -16.35 -20.84
N LEU A 199 13.74 -16.02 -19.95
CA LEU A 199 12.61 -16.88 -19.62
C LEU A 199 11.25 -16.36 -20.09
N TRP A 200 11.14 -15.11 -20.57
CA TRP A 200 9.85 -14.49 -20.90
C TRP A 200 9.00 -15.34 -21.85
N ARG A 201 9.58 -15.81 -22.97
CA ARG A 201 8.88 -16.64 -23.95
C ARG A 201 8.40 -17.97 -23.36
N LYS A 202 9.23 -18.61 -22.51
CA LYS A 202 8.90 -19.87 -21.84
C LYS A 202 7.87 -19.69 -20.72
N SER A 203 7.79 -18.50 -20.13
CA SER A 203 6.89 -18.17 -19.03
C SER A 203 5.47 -17.79 -19.48
N GLN A 204 5.25 -17.47 -20.77
CA GLN A 204 3.94 -17.06 -21.29
C GLN A 204 2.79 -18.02 -20.91
N PRO A 205 2.95 -19.35 -21.00
CA PRO A 205 1.88 -20.29 -20.61
C PRO A 205 1.54 -20.25 -19.10
N PHE A 206 2.49 -19.81 -18.27
CA PHE A 206 2.39 -19.80 -16.80
C PHE A 206 2.19 -18.41 -16.21
N ILE A 207 2.00 -17.38 -17.04
CA ILE A 207 1.97 -15.97 -16.60
C ILE A 207 0.86 -15.70 -15.57
N ASN A 208 -0.26 -16.40 -15.67
CA ASN A 208 -1.36 -16.31 -14.71
C ASN A 208 -0.96 -16.84 -13.32
N GLY A 209 -0.14 -17.90 -13.27
CA GLY A 209 0.41 -18.41 -12.01
C GLY A 209 1.45 -17.45 -11.41
N ILE A 210 2.28 -16.82 -12.25
CA ILE A 210 3.23 -15.79 -11.80
C ILE A 210 2.49 -14.59 -11.19
N ARG A 211 1.35 -14.21 -11.76
CA ARG A 211 0.48 -13.12 -11.26
C ARG A 211 -0.28 -13.47 -9.98
N LEU A 212 -0.36 -14.74 -9.61
CA LEU A 212 -0.97 -15.19 -8.34
C LEU A 212 -0.09 -14.85 -7.13
N ALA A 213 1.23 -14.91 -7.27
CA ALA A 213 2.16 -14.69 -6.17
C ALA A 213 2.02 -13.30 -5.52
N PRO A 214 1.90 -12.18 -6.27
CA PRO A 214 1.54 -10.88 -5.72
C PRO A 214 0.28 -10.88 -4.84
N GLN A 215 -0.78 -11.58 -5.28
CA GLN A 215 -2.03 -11.69 -4.53
C GLN A 215 -1.81 -12.40 -3.19
N MET A 216 -1.07 -13.51 -3.21
CA MET A 216 -0.73 -14.26 -1.99
C MET A 216 0.09 -13.42 -1.01
N ILE A 217 1.06 -12.64 -1.51
CA ILE A 217 1.87 -11.74 -0.69
C ILE A 217 1.00 -10.66 -0.05
N ILE A 218 0.04 -10.09 -0.76
CA ILE A 218 -0.92 -9.13 -0.17
C ILE A 218 -1.73 -9.80 0.94
N LEU A 219 -2.24 -11.03 0.74
CA LEU A 219 -2.97 -11.76 1.78
C LEU A 219 -2.12 -11.97 3.04
N ILE A 220 -0.83 -12.31 2.87
CA ILE A 220 0.13 -12.43 3.98
C ILE A 220 0.34 -11.09 4.69
N PHE A 221 0.43 -9.98 3.96
CA PHE A 221 0.56 -8.65 4.56
C PHE A 221 -0.69 -8.21 5.31
N VAL A 222 -1.88 -8.50 4.79
CA VAL A 222 -3.16 -8.26 5.49
C VAL A 222 -3.21 -9.09 6.76
N TYR A 223 -2.98 -10.39 6.68
CA TYR A 223 -2.97 -11.30 7.83
C TYR A 223 -1.97 -10.84 8.91
N SER A 224 -0.69 -10.67 8.55
CA SER A 224 0.34 -10.24 9.49
C SER A 224 0.10 -8.84 10.06
N GLY A 225 -0.44 -7.92 9.25
CA GLY A 225 -0.86 -6.59 9.70
C GLY A 225 -1.92 -6.67 10.79
N PHE A 226 -2.98 -7.48 10.58
CA PHE A 226 -4.07 -7.62 11.56
C PHE A 226 -3.58 -8.32 12.84
N SER A 227 -2.73 -9.34 12.70
CA SER A 227 -2.12 -10.05 13.84
C SER A 227 -1.24 -9.18 14.74
N VAL A 228 -0.54 -8.20 14.16
CA VAL A 228 0.25 -7.25 14.95
C VAL A 228 -0.66 -6.17 15.54
N ALA A 229 -1.63 -5.68 14.75
CA ALA A 229 -2.54 -4.64 15.19
C ALA A 229 -3.38 -5.07 16.38
N THR A 230 -3.78 -6.35 16.51
CA THR A 230 -4.51 -6.83 17.69
C THR A 230 -3.77 -6.62 19.01
N GLY A 231 -2.43 -6.65 19.01
CA GLY A 231 -1.63 -6.33 20.19
C GLY A 231 -1.52 -4.82 20.46
N GLN A 232 -1.63 -3.99 19.42
CA GLN A 232 -1.54 -2.53 19.51
C GLN A 232 -2.91 -1.86 19.79
N ILE A 233 -3.99 -2.56 19.46
CA ILE A 233 -5.39 -2.13 19.69
C ILE A 233 -5.83 -2.37 21.15
N GLN A 234 -5.02 -3.07 21.95
CA GLN A 234 -5.25 -3.23 23.38
C GLN A 234 -4.81 -1.98 24.14
N GLY A 235 -5.78 -1.17 24.51
CA GLY A 235 -5.56 0.11 25.17
C GLY A 235 -6.76 1.04 24.99
N ASN A 236 -6.70 2.20 25.65
CA ASN A 236 -7.74 3.22 25.70
C ASN A 236 -8.61 3.28 24.42
N THR A 237 -9.82 2.69 24.50
CA THR A 237 -10.74 2.49 23.38
C THR A 237 -11.06 3.78 22.64
N GLU A 238 -11.09 4.91 23.37
CA GLU A 238 -11.33 6.22 22.79
C GLU A 238 -10.23 6.63 21.80
N ILE A 239 -8.95 6.42 22.17
CA ILE A 239 -7.80 6.75 21.33
C ILE A 239 -7.84 5.90 20.06
N VAL A 240 -8.08 4.59 20.20
CA VAL A 240 -8.18 3.66 19.06
C VAL A 240 -9.29 4.09 18.10
N LEU A 241 -10.47 4.43 18.61
CA LEU A 241 -11.61 4.88 17.79
C LEU A 241 -11.29 6.17 17.04
N ARG A 242 -10.71 7.17 17.72
CA ARG A 242 -10.32 8.44 17.10
C ARG A 242 -9.24 8.25 16.03
N ILE A 243 -8.22 7.43 16.29
CA ILE A 243 -7.18 7.11 15.30
C ILE A 243 -7.78 6.36 14.11
N THR A 244 -8.68 5.41 14.34
CA THR A 244 -9.38 4.68 13.27
C THR A 244 -10.19 5.63 12.40
N LEU A 245 -10.89 6.58 13.02
CA LEU A 245 -11.62 7.62 12.30
C LEU A 245 -10.69 8.50 11.46
N ILE A 246 -9.60 9.01 12.04
CA ILE A 246 -8.59 9.81 11.32
C ILE A 246 -8.01 9.03 10.15
N ALA A 247 -7.57 7.79 10.38
CA ALA A 247 -6.95 6.97 9.35
C ALA A 247 -7.92 6.70 8.20
N THR A 248 -9.19 6.42 8.51
CA THR A 248 -10.25 6.22 7.51
C THR A 248 -10.50 7.50 6.71
N LEU A 249 -10.74 8.62 7.39
CA LEU A 249 -11.01 9.91 6.74
C LEU A 249 -9.83 10.37 5.88
N LEU A 250 -8.61 10.28 6.41
CA LEU A 250 -7.40 10.65 5.69
C LEU A 250 -7.26 9.82 4.41
N HIS A 251 -7.41 8.50 4.49
CA HIS A 251 -7.28 7.64 3.32
C HIS A 251 -8.36 7.92 2.27
N LEU A 252 -9.62 8.10 2.69
CA LEU A 252 -10.73 8.46 1.79
C LEU A 252 -10.52 9.83 1.13
N ILE A 253 -10.05 10.83 1.87
CA ILE A 253 -9.70 12.15 1.34
C ILE A 253 -8.65 12.01 0.25
N LEU A 254 -7.59 11.22 0.48
CA LEU A 254 -6.53 11.04 -0.50
C LEU A 254 -7.00 10.24 -1.73
N LEU A 255 -7.84 9.22 -1.55
CA LEU A 255 -8.44 8.49 -2.66
C LEU A 255 -9.27 9.42 -3.55
N LEU A 256 -10.16 10.20 -2.94
CA LEU A 256 -11.02 11.16 -3.65
C LEU A 256 -10.19 12.23 -4.34
N TRP A 257 -9.21 12.81 -3.65
CA TRP A 257 -8.30 13.81 -4.20
C TRP A 257 -7.61 13.28 -5.46
N ASN A 258 -6.94 12.13 -5.36
CA ASN A 258 -6.19 11.57 -6.48
C ASN A 258 -7.11 11.16 -7.64
N TYR A 259 -8.30 10.63 -7.35
CA TYR A 259 -9.27 10.26 -8.39
C TYR A 259 -9.82 11.47 -9.13
N ILE A 260 -10.27 12.50 -8.39
CA ILE A 260 -10.79 13.75 -8.96
C ILE A 260 -9.70 14.45 -9.78
N MET A 261 -8.50 14.58 -9.23
CA MET A 261 -7.38 15.22 -9.93
C MET A 261 -6.97 14.43 -11.18
N SER A 262 -7.05 13.10 -11.16
CA SER A 262 -6.81 12.29 -12.36
C SER A 262 -7.82 12.57 -13.48
N ILE A 263 -9.10 12.80 -13.12
CA ILE A 263 -10.14 13.20 -14.08
C ILE A 263 -9.87 14.62 -14.61
N LEU A 264 -9.57 15.58 -13.72
CA LEU A 264 -9.31 16.97 -14.09
C LEU A 264 -8.08 17.12 -15.00
N LEU A 265 -7.02 16.36 -14.71
CA LEU A 265 -5.79 16.32 -15.52
C LEU A 265 -5.91 15.41 -16.75
N ARG A 266 -7.05 14.74 -16.93
CA ARG A 266 -7.38 13.88 -18.07
C ARG A 266 -6.38 12.73 -18.28
N PHE A 267 -6.00 12.06 -17.21
CA PHE A 267 -5.18 10.85 -17.31
C PHE A 267 -6.00 9.69 -17.90
N ASP A 268 -5.32 8.83 -18.67
CA ASP A 268 -5.87 7.54 -19.08
C ASP A 268 -6.19 6.67 -17.85
N SER A 269 -7.03 5.65 -18.03
CA SER A 269 -7.51 4.83 -16.92
C SER A 269 -6.39 4.11 -16.18
N GLU A 270 -5.37 3.62 -16.91
CA GLU A 270 -4.26 2.86 -16.34
C GLU A 270 -3.40 3.76 -15.44
N THR A 271 -3.10 4.97 -15.90
CA THR A 271 -2.37 6.00 -15.14
C THR A 271 -3.20 6.51 -13.95
N CYS A 272 -4.49 6.74 -14.14
CA CYS A 272 -5.42 7.11 -13.07
C CYS A 272 -5.41 6.07 -11.93
N THR A 273 -5.39 4.78 -12.27
CA THR A 273 -5.31 3.68 -11.30
C THR A 273 -4.02 3.76 -10.47
N ALA A 274 -2.88 3.93 -11.15
CA ALA A 274 -1.58 4.06 -10.49
C ALA A 274 -1.52 5.28 -9.56
N VAL A 275 -2.03 6.42 -10.01
CA VAL A 275 -2.08 7.68 -9.24
C VAL A 275 -2.94 7.52 -7.99
N VAL A 276 -4.12 6.90 -8.11
CA VAL A 276 -5.04 6.72 -6.98
C VAL A 276 -4.41 5.86 -5.89
N PHE A 277 -3.85 4.69 -6.24
CA PHE A 277 -3.24 3.82 -5.22
C PHE A 277 -1.92 4.37 -4.68
N SER A 278 -1.02 4.85 -5.54
CA SER A 278 0.28 5.37 -5.07
C SER A 278 0.13 6.68 -4.29
N GLY A 279 -0.83 7.53 -4.65
CA GLY A 279 -1.07 8.81 -3.98
C GLY A 279 -1.83 8.72 -2.66
N SER A 280 -2.58 7.63 -2.42
CA SER A 280 -3.37 7.43 -1.19
C SER A 280 -2.68 6.54 -0.15
N GLN A 281 -1.72 5.71 -0.53
CA GLN A 281 -1.07 4.80 0.41
C GLN A 281 0.07 5.44 1.19
N LYS A 282 0.35 4.87 2.37
CA LYS A 282 1.46 5.20 3.24
C LYS A 282 2.25 3.95 3.61
N THR A 283 3.57 4.09 3.75
CA THR A 283 4.47 2.99 4.12
C THR A 283 4.55 2.80 5.63
N LEU A 284 4.30 1.57 6.10
CA LEU A 284 4.36 1.19 7.51
C LEU A 284 5.82 1.04 8.03
N PRO A 285 6.72 0.30 7.37
CA PRO A 285 8.04 -0.01 7.96
C PRO A 285 8.89 1.23 8.29
N ASN A 286 8.90 2.23 7.40
CA ASN A 286 9.66 3.46 7.64
C ASN A 286 9.07 4.29 8.79
N GLY A 287 7.73 4.28 8.94
CA GLY A 287 7.07 4.95 10.03
C GLY A 287 7.36 4.31 11.39
N ILE A 288 7.37 2.97 11.46
CA ILE A 288 7.74 2.25 12.71
C ILE A 288 9.20 2.56 13.08
N TYR A 289 10.12 2.50 12.12
CA TYR A 289 11.52 2.87 12.36
C TYR A 289 11.65 4.30 12.90
N LEU A 290 10.98 5.26 12.25
CA LEU A 290 10.99 6.66 12.66
C LEU A 290 10.45 6.83 14.09
N TRP A 291 9.34 6.17 14.41
CA TRP A 291 8.75 6.18 15.73
C TRP A 291 9.71 5.61 16.78
N GLU A 292 10.17 4.37 16.61
CA GLU A 292 11.07 3.71 17.57
C GLU A 292 12.35 4.51 17.81
N LYS A 293 12.89 5.14 16.75
CA LYS A 293 14.17 5.83 16.83
C LYS A 293 14.10 7.23 17.42
N PHE A 294 13.06 8.00 17.11
CA PHE A 294 12.98 9.44 17.44
C PHE A 294 11.82 9.80 18.37
N PHE A 295 10.82 8.93 18.46
CA PHE A 295 9.60 9.17 19.22
C PHE A 295 9.22 7.94 20.06
N GLY A 296 10.20 7.15 20.50
CA GLY A 296 9.97 5.89 21.24
C GLY A 296 9.22 6.11 22.56
N ASP A 297 9.37 7.29 23.16
CA ASP A 297 8.62 7.70 24.36
C ASP A 297 7.14 8.01 24.08
N ASN A 298 6.72 8.05 22.82
CA ASN A 298 5.31 8.16 22.44
C ASN A 298 4.65 6.76 22.48
N PRO A 299 3.80 6.45 23.48
CA PRO A 299 3.27 5.10 23.66
C PRO A 299 2.28 4.67 22.57
N ILE A 300 1.80 5.60 21.74
CA ILE A 300 0.79 5.35 20.72
C ILE A 300 1.31 5.59 19.29
N GLY A 301 2.61 5.86 19.11
CA GLY A 301 3.16 6.24 17.80
C GLY A 301 3.03 5.18 16.70
N ALA A 302 3.04 3.89 17.06
CA ALA A 302 2.79 2.79 16.13
C ALA A 302 1.32 2.67 15.70
N LEU A 303 0.38 3.16 16.49
CA LEU A 303 -1.04 2.85 16.36
C LEU A 303 -1.66 3.43 15.07
N PRO A 304 -1.48 4.72 14.72
CA PRO A 304 -1.96 5.25 13.44
C PRO A 304 -1.33 4.58 12.23
N LEU A 305 -0.04 4.27 12.30
CA LEU A 305 0.69 3.59 11.23
C LEU A 305 0.07 2.22 10.92
N ALA A 306 -0.16 1.41 11.96
CA ALA A 306 -0.74 0.08 11.82
C ALA A 306 -2.19 0.16 11.29
N ILE A 307 -3.03 1.00 11.90
CA ILE A 307 -4.44 1.13 11.54
C ILE A 307 -4.61 1.66 10.11
N TYR A 308 -3.86 2.70 9.73
CA TYR A 308 -3.90 3.22 8.36
C TYR A 308 -3.46 2.18 7.33
N HIS A 309 -2.39 1.45 7.62
CA HIS A 309 -1.90 0.41 6.73
C HIS A 309 -2.94 -0.72 6.53
N LEU A 310 -3.71 -1.05 7.55
CA LEU A 310 -4.81 -2.01 7.42
C LEU A 310 -5.96 -1.47 6.59
N ILE A 311 -6.42 -0.25 6.90
CA ILE A 311 -7.53 0.39 6.18
C ILE A 311 -7.19 0.51 4.69
N GLN A 312 -6.00 1.02 4.35
CA GLN A 312 -5.62 1.19 2.94
C GLN A 312 -5.60 -0.14 2.20
N LEU A 313 -5.08 -1.23 2.81
CA LEU A 313 -5.02 -2.53 2.15
C LEU A 313 -6.42 -3.08 1.87
N VAL A 314 -7.35 -2.94 2.82
CA VAL A 314 -8.72 -3.41 2.66
C VAL A 314 -9.45 -2.56 1.61
N VAL A 315 -9.46 -1.23 1.79
CA VAL A 315 -10.18 -0.31 0.91
C VAL A 315 -9.64 -0.38 -0.51
N ASP A 316 -8.33 -0.29 -0.70
CA ASP A 316 -7.74 -0.31 -2.05
C ASP A 316 -7.96 -1.65 -2.75
N THR A 317 -7.95 -2.76 -2.01
CA THR A 317 -8.28 -4.07 -2.59
C THR A 317 -9.73 -4.14 -3.04
N MET A 318 -10.67 -3.58 -2.27
CA MET A 318 -12.08 -3.48 -2.68
C MET A 318 -12.27 -2.64 -3.95
N LEU A 319 -11.35 -1.72 -4.25
CA LEU A 319 -11.36 -0.91 -5.47
C LEU A 319 -10.77 -1.63 -6.69
N VAL A 320 -10.03 -2.73 -6.52
CA VAL A 320 -9.39 -3.47 -7.64
C VAL A 320 -10.39 -3.87 -8.74
N PRO A 321 -11.55 -4.49 -8.46
CA PRO A 321 -12.49 -4.86 -9.52
C PRO A 321 -13.07 -3.65 -10.28
N PHE A 322 -13.22 -2.52 -9.59
CA PHE A 322 -13.69 -1.28 -10.21
C PHE A 322 -12.66 -0.77 -11.22
N PHE A 323 -11.39 -0.66 -10.82
CA PHE A 323 -10.32 -0.21 -11.72
C PHE A 323 -9.99 -1.24 -12.80
N GLU A 324 -10.01 -2.54 -12.50
CA GLU A 324 -9.84 -3.59 -13.52
C GLU A 324 -10.91 -3.49 -14.62
N ASN A 325 -12.17 -3.28 -14.25
CA ASN A 325 -13.24 -3.10 -15.23
C ASN A 325 -13.10 -1.79 -16.02
N LYS A 326 -12.59 -0.73 -15.40
CA LYS A 326 -12.32 0.55 -16.08
C LYS A 326 -11.18 0.39 -17.09
N ASN A 327 -10.08 -0.24 -16.70
CA ASN A 327 -8.90 -0.43 -17.55
C ASN A 327 -9.10 -1.46 -18.66
N ASN A 328 -10.10 -2.33 -18.56
CA ASN A 328 -10.46 -3.25 -19.65
C ASN A 328 -11.35 -2.63 -20.75
N LYS A 329 -11.87 -1.41 -20.54
CA LYS A 329 -12.80 -0.75 -21.47
C LYS A 329 -12.13 0.25 -22.41
N ASP A 330 -10.93 0.71 -22.05
CA ASP A 330 -10.09 1.62 -22.84
C ASP A 330 -9.13 0.83 -23.74
#